data_AF-A0A7W1M227-F1
#
_entry.id   AF-A0A7W1M227-F1
#
_cell.length_a   1.000
_cell.length_b   1.000
_cell.length_c   1.000
_cell.angle_alpha   90.00
_cell.angle_beta   90.00
_cell.angle_gamma   90.00
#
_symmetry.space_group_name_H-M   'P 1'
#
loop_
_entity.id
_entity.type
_entity.pdbx_description
1 polymer ?
#
loop_
_entity_poly.entity_id
_entity_poly.type
_entity_poly.pdbx_seq_one_letter_code
_entity_poly.pdbx_strand_id
1 'polypeptide(L)' 'MLLFASFPRDGSAVGIKDLARLTGMHPSTTHRYATTLLEVGLVERGPNTRLYRIAQ' A
#
# COMPACT_ATOMS: atom_id res chain seq x y z
N MET A 1 -1.39 -4.77 -12.15
CA MET A 1 -1.97 -4.42 -10.84
C MET A 1 -1.65 -5.52 -9.81
N LEU A 2 -0.37 -5.64 -9.39
CA LEU A 2 0.06 -6.61 -8.36
C LEU A 2 0.03 -6.01 -6.95
N LEU A 3 0.26 -4.68 -6.86
CA LEU A 3 0.41 -3.99 -5.58
C LEU A 3 -0.88 -3.99 -4.75
N PHE A 4 -2.02 -3.63 -5.33
CA PHE A 4 -3.30 -3.61 -4.61
C PHE A 4 -3.70 -5.00 -4.09
N ALA A 5 -3.42 -6.06 -4.85
CA ALA A 5 -3.68 -7.44 -4.43
C ALA A 5 -2.76 -7.92 -3.28
N SER A 6 -1.67 -7.20 -3.01
CA SER A 6 -0.70 -7.53 -1.95
C SER A 6 -1.07 -6.91 -0.60
N PHE A 7 -2.13 -6.10 -0.54
CA PHE A 7 -2.64 -5.58 0.73
C PHE A 7 -3.39 -6.67 1.50
N PRO A 8 -3.21 -6.74 2.84
CA PRO A 8 -4.02 -7.59 3.67
C PRO A 8 -5.52 -7.28 3.53
N ARG A 9 -6.32 -8.33 3.41
CA ARG A 9 -7.79 -8.25 3.26
C ARG A 9 -8.53 -8.16 4.60
N ASP A 10 -7.83 -8.42 5.70
CA ASP A 10 -8.35 -8.40 7.07
C ASP A 10 -8.41 -6.98 7.67
N GLY A 11 -8.11 -5.94 6.88
CA GLY A 11 -8.08 -4.54 7.31
C GLY A 11 -6.80 -4.14 8.05
N SER A 12 -5.83 -5.06 8.20
CA SER A 12 -4.53 -4.72 8.78
C SER A 12 -3.73 -3.78 7.86
N ALA A 13 -2.89 -2.96 8.48
CA ALA A 13 -2.09 -1.95 7.78
C ALA A 13 -0.68 -2.46 7.47
N VAL A 14 -0.16 -2.09 6.30
CA VAL A 14 1.15 -2.53 5.78
C VAL A 14 2.01 -1.35 5.32
N GLY A 15 3.32 -1.43 5.51
CA GLY A 15 4.26 -0.40 5.09
C GLY A 15 4.74 -0.56 3.64
N ILE A 16 5.23 0.52 3.04
CA ILE A 16 5.83 0.51 1.68
C ILE A 16 6.98 -0.49 1.56
N LYS A 17 7.82 -0.63 2.60
CA LYS A 17 8.96 -1.56 2.56
C LYS A 17 8.50 -3.02 2.50
N ASP A 18 7.45 -3.36 3.24
CA ASP A 18 6.87 -4.70 3.22
C ASP A 18 6.18 -4.99 1.90
N LEU A 19 5.43 -4.02 1.36
CA LEU A 19 4.85 -4.14 0.03
C LEU A 19 5.92 -4.34 -1.04
N ALA A 20 7.00 -3.55 -1.02
CA ALA A 20 8.12 -3.67 -1.95
C ALA A 20 8.77 -5.06 -1.89
N ARG A 21 8.97 -5.59 -0.68
CA ARG A 21 9.50 -6.93 -0.44
C ARG A 21 8.55 -8.02 -0.96
N LEU A 22 7.25 -7.91 -0.69
CA LEU A 22 6.24 -8.88 -1.13
C LEU A 22 6.10 -8.92 -2.66
N THR A 23 6.19 -7.76 -3.31
CA THR A 23 6.01 -7.67 -4.76
C THR A 23 7.30 -7.74 -5.57
N GLY A 24 8.47 -7.79 -4.90
CA GLY A 24 9.78 -7.68 -5.55
C GLY A 24 10.02 -6.35 -6.27
N MET A 25 9.28 -5.29 -5.91
CA MET A 25 9.36 -4.00 -6.60
C MET A 25 10.39 -3.09 -5.91
N HIS A 26 10.99 -2.20 -6.70
CA HIS A 26 11.82 -1.15 -6.11
C HIS A 26 10.98 -0.25 -5.19
N PRO A 27 11.53 0.25 -4.06
CA PRO A 27 10.78 1.10 -3.12
C PRO A 27 10.17 2.35 -3.75
N SER A 28 10.86 2.99 -4.70
CA SER A 28 10.31 4.17 -5.40
C SER A 28 9.10 3.83 -6.28
N THR A 29 9.12 2.70 -6.98
CA THR A 29 8.00 2.20 -7.78
C THR A 29 6.80 1.84 -6.89
N THR A 30 7.08 1.15 -5.78
CA THR A 30 6.06 0.79 -4.78
C THR A 30 5.40 2.03 -4.20
N HIS A 31 6.19 3.04 -3.83
CA HIS A 31 5.68 4.31 -3.35
C HIS A 31 4.80 5.01 -4.39
N ARG A 32 5.25 5.13 -5.64
CA ARG A 32 4.47 5.77 -6.72
C ARG A 32 3.11 5.12 -6.88
N TYR A 33 3.05 3.80 -6.94
CA TYR A 33 1.78 3.09 -7.08
C TYR A 33 0.91 3.16 -5.81
N ALA A 34 1.49 3.09 -4.62
CA ALA A 34 0.73 3.25 -3.38
C ALA A 34 0.13 4.66 -3.26
N THR A 35 0.86 5.70 -3.67
CA THR A 35 0.34 7.07 -3.77
C THR A 35 -0.82 7.15 -4.76
N THR A 36 -0.71 6.55 -5.94
CA THR A 36 -1.83 6.51 -6.88
C THR A 36 -3.05 5.82 -6.28
N LEU A 37 -2.89 4.68 -5.60
CA LEU A 37 -3.98 3.98 -4.93
C LEU A 37 -4.63 4.81 -3.82
N LEU A 38 -3.84 5.61 -3.11
CA LEU A 38 -4.31 6.54 -2.10
C LEU A 38 -5.13 7.67 -2.72
N GLU A 39 -4.63 8.27 -3.81
CA GLU A 39 -5.29 9.37 -4.52
C GLU A 39 -6.64 8.94 -5.11
N VAL A 40 -6.75 7.70 -5.61
CA VAL A 40 -8.03 7.16 -6.12
C VAL A 40 -8.93 6.55 -5.04
N GLY A 41 -8.53 6.62 -3.77
CA GLY A 41 -9.33 6.16 -2.63
C GLY A 41 -9.46 4.64 -2.49
N LEU A 42 -8.59 3.85 -3.12
CA LEU A 42 -8.59 2.39 -2.97
C LEU A 42 -7.88 1.93 -1.69
N VAL A 43 -6.92 2.74 -1.22
CA VAL A 43 -6.25 2.54 0.07
C VAL A 43 -6.28 3.84 0.84
N GLU A 44 -6.14 3.73 2.15
CA GLU A 44 -5.97 4.87 3.03
C GLU A 44 -4.67 4.72 3.83
N ARG A 45 -4.14 5.85 4.28
CA ARG A 45 -2.94 5.90 5.10
C ARG A 45 -3.32 6.29 6.52
N GLY A 46 -2.79 5.57 7.51
CA GLY A 46 -3.06 5.86 8.91
C GLY A 46 -2.63 7.30 9.30
N PRO A 47 -3.42 8.02 10.11
CA PRO A 47 -3.23 9.46 10.37
C PRO A 47 -1.87 9.78 11.02
N ASN A 48 -1.31 8.84 11.78
CA ASN A 48 -0.03 9.00 12.47
C ASN A 48 1.01 7.96 12.02
N THR A 49 0.76 7.23 10.93
CA THR A 49 1.64 6.15 10.49
C THR A 49 2.07 6.30 9.03
N ARG A 50 3.11 5.57 8.65
CA ARG A 50 3.49 5.35 7.24
C ARG A 50 2.89 4.04 6.71
N LEU A 51 1.81 3.57 7.34
CA LEU A 51 1.15 2.32 7.00
C LEU A 51 -0.12 2.61 6.20
N TYR A 52 -0.40 1.72 5.26
CA TYR A 52 -1.50 1.80 4.33
C TYR A 52 -2.42 0.58 4.54
N ARG A 53 -3.73 0.75 4.37
CA ARG A 53 -4.71 -0.35 4.40
C ARG A 53 -5.74 -0.15 3.29
N ILE A 54 -6.46 -1.21 2.92
CA ILE A 54 -7.56 -1.11 1.95
C ILE A 54 -8.64 -0.19 2.54
N ALA A 55 -9.13 0.77 1.73
CA ALA A 55 -10.25 1.61 2.12
C ALA A 55 -11.54 0.76 2.15
N GLN A 56 -12.32 0.87 3.22
CA GLN A 56 -13.61 0.19 3.39
C GLN A 56 -14.74 1.01 2.80
#